data_AF-A0A9P1ML23-F1
#
_entry.id   AF-A0A9P1ML23-F1
#
_cell.length_a   1.000
_cell.length_b   1.000
_cell.length_c   1.000
_cell.angle_alpha   90.00
_cell.angle_beta   90.00
_cell.angle_gamma   90.00
#
_symmetry.space_group_name_H-M   'P 1'
#
loop_
_entity.id
_entity.type
_entity.pdbx_description
1 polymer ?
#
loop_
_entity_poly.entity_id
_entity_poly.type
_entity_poly.pdbx_seq_one_letter_code
_entity_poly.pdbx_strand_id
1 'polypeptide(L)'
;MVINCFSAPKYSRLLLRFLLGLFCFLVIIITCGLTVFDRQHNNIIQDYMAREDDMVILSATFFKNSTAYKPNTVVLLLNAHQVFYMKYPYIFISYINGSNYIQAPFKIEQVIGQTPFYCKWVPYLAIGQVPDNATSVDVLNDMGNSFQINLRTPYNEEHDVVVCFTPLFMNEKWQLMLLSAEVYTHYGAFMHFYVRSMITDLFELLTLYKNSRITAWPGVRLGHDRASGPTFDPNLELEFRNQASAMTDCLLRYKESAKYIIFPDPDDIIIPRLGDRTYFGEFQKVFVHFPNAAVIAYNMSQAALSAGSSPESFSIPSTLKSIHFKGETRWGKLVVKPSLVDSVWIHESYGIKKGYTQYSLPVYNNSIIHLRYWKENNGLKAKTLTIPKYDPLLLKNGTEELIPQKDIDQIERTFATRMQMRLATYQNMSSTPLYYPLIEKCYNRIFYNGEHHGTCKGPELCDIPSFPGVRCVNVINTFETLPNYNNIYVHHLLSYTFEQSYDGCRV
;
A
#
# COMPACT_ATOMS: atom_id res chain seq x y z
N MET A 1 20.30 48.32 57.30
CA MET A 1 19.02 48.52 58.02
C MET A 1 17.86 48.01 57.15
N VAL A 2 17.80 46.70 56.86
CA VAL A 2 16.66 46.08 56.16
C VAL A 2 16.53 44.61 56.62
N ILE A 3 16.43 44.37 57.92
CA ILE A 3 15.99 43.07 58.46
C ILE A 3 15.29 43.37 59.79
N ASN A 4 13.99 43.67 59.74
CA ASN A 4 13.06 43.49 60.89
C ASN A 4 11.59 43.83 60.55
N CYS A 5 11.10 43.46 59.35
CA CYS A 5 9.67 43.62 59.02
C CYS A 5 8.83 42.34 59.20
N PHE A 6 9.40 41.22 59.67
CA PHE A 6 8.68 39.94 59.76
C PHE A 6 8.25 39.51 61.19
N SER A 7 8.45 40.35 62.21
CA SER A 7 8.02 40.03 63.60
C SER A 7 6.60 40.50 63.94
N ALA A 8 5.85 41.05 62.99
CA ALA A 8 4.45 41.41 63.22
C ALA A 8 3.54 40.18 62.97
N PRO A 9 2.81 39.67 63.98
CA PRO A 9 2.04 38.42 63.90
C PRO A 9 0.94 38.44 62.83
N LYS A 10 0.54 39.62 62.35
CA LYS A 10 -0.38 39.77 61.21
C LYS A 10 0.23 39.32 59.87
N TYR A 11 1.50 39.58 59.62
CA TYR A 11 2.14 39.23 58.33
C TYR A 11 2.52 37.74 58.26
N SER A 12 2.91 37.14 59.39
CA SER A 12 3.14 35.69 59.48
C SER A 12 1.86 34.90 59.17
N ARG A 13 0.70 35.33 59.70
CA ARG A 13 -0.60 34.72 59.39
C ARG A 13 -1.01 34.91 57.93
N LEU A 14 -0.69 36.07 57.33
CA LEU A 14 -1.01 36.34 55.93
C LEU A 14 -0.15 35.47 54.99
N LEU A 15 1.15 35.37 55.28
CA LEU A 15 2.08 34.53 54.53
C LEU A 15 1.72 33.04 54.63
N LEU A 16 1.36 32.57 55.84
CA LEU A 16 0.91 31.20 56.05
C LEU A 16 -0.37 30.90 55.27
N ARG A 17 -1.35 31.81 55.27
CA ARG A 17 -2.58 31.68 54.46
C ARG A 17 -2.30 31.68 52.96
N PHE A 18 -1.36 32.51 52.51
CA PHE A 18 -0.96 32.57 51.10
C PHE A 18 -0.25 31.28 50.67
N LEU A 19 0.68 30.76 51.48
CA LEU A 19 1.36 29.49 51.22
C LEU A 19 0.39 28.31 51.27
N LEU A 20 -0.57 28.29 52.20
CA LEU A 20 -1.61 27.27 52.25
C LEU A 20 -2.50 27.32 50.99
N GLY A 21 -2.88 28.52 50.54
CA GLY A 21 -3.64 28.72 49.32
C GLY A 21 -2.88 28.25 48.07
N LEU A 22 -1.58 28.56 47.98
CA LEU A 22 -0.72 28.12 46.89
C LEU A 22 -0.55 26.59 46.88
N PHE A 23 -0.39 25.98 48.05
CA PHE A 23 -0.31 24.52 48.19
C PHE A 23 -1.63 23.85 47.79
N CYS A 24 -2.78 24.34 48.25
CA CYS A 24 -4.08 23.82 47.83
C CYS A 24 -4.30 23.97 46.31
N PHE A 25 -3.90 25.09 45.72
CA PHE A 25 -3.99 25.30 44.27
C PHE A 25 -3.09 24.33 43.49
N LEU A 26 -1.86 24.08 43.97
CA LEU A 26 -0.96 23.11 43.36
C LEU A 26 -1.49 21.68 43.45
N VAL A 27 -2.07 21.30 44.60
CA VAL A 27 -2.70 19.99 44.79
C VAL A 27 -3.88 19.82 43.83
N ILE A 28 -4.73 20.85 43.65
CA ILE A 28 -5.84 20.82 42.69
C ILE A 28 -5.33 20.68 41.26
N ILE A 29 -4.28 21.39 40.85
CA ILE A 29 -3.69 21.25 39.51
C ILE A 29 -3.13 19.85 39.31
N ILE A 30 -2.44 19.29 40.31
CA ILE A 30 -1.88 17.93 40.22
C ILE A 30 -3.00 16.90 40.17
N THR A 31 -4.05 17.00 41.00
CA THR A 31 -5.16 16.04 40.96
C THR A 31 -6.01 16.18 39.71
N CYS A 32 -6.25 17.39 39.19
CA CYS A 32 -6.89 17.60 37.88
C CYS A 32 -6.02 17.09 36.73
N GLY A 33 -4.72 17.35 36.77
CA GLY A 33 -3.75 16.86 35.78
C GLY A 33 -3.67 15.34 35.79
N LEU A 34 -3.60 14.71 36.97
CA LEU A 34 -3.64 13.26 37.13
C LEU A 34 -4.98 12.68 36.70
N THR A 35 -6.13 13.30 37.01
CA THR A 35 -7.43 12.77 36.56
C THR A 35 -7.67 12.95 35.05
N VAL A 36 -7.15 14.01 34.43
CA VAL A 36 -7.17 14.16 32.96
C VAL A 36 -6.21 13.18 32.30
N PHE A 37 -5.00 13.02 32.85
CA PHE A 37 -4.03 12.04 32.38
C PHE A 37 -4.57 10.61 32.53
N ASP A 38 -5.16 10.29 33.68
CA ASP A 38 -5.77 8.99 33.99
C ASP A 38 -7.02 8.75 33.15
N ARG A 39 -7.87 9.76 32.88
CA ARG A 39 -8.96 9.60 31.90
C ARG A 39 -8.45 9.37 30.48
N GLN A 40 -7.40 10.07 30.05
CA GLN A 40 -6.85 9.88 28.71
C GLN A 40 -6.14 8.53 28.58
N HIS A 41 -5.33 8.13 29.57
CA HIS A 41 -4.61 6.85 29.56
C HIS A 41 -5.52 5.66 29.87
N ASN A 42 -6.40 5.73 30.85
CA ASN A 42 -7.31 4.61 31.15
C ASN A 42 -8.39 4.45 30.09
N ASN A 43 -8.83 5.51 29.40
CA ASN A 43 -9.68 5.29 28.23
C ASN A 43 -8.91 4.63 27.09
N ILE A 44 -7.62 4.95 26.90
CA ILE A 44 -6.77 4.25 25.92
C ILE A 44 -6.54 2.80 26.33
N ILE A 45 -6.19 2.52 27.59
CA ILE A 45 -5.92 1.17 28.10
C ILE A 45 -7.22 0.35 28.18
N GLN A 46 -8.36 0.94 28.57
CA GLN A 46 -9.65 0.26 28.54
C GLN A 46 -10.17 0.06 27.11
N ASP A 47 -10.02 1.00 26.18
CA ASP A 47 -10.32 0.69 24.76
C ASP A 47 -9.37 -0.40 24.20
N TYR A 48 -8.14 -0.49 24.71
CA TYR A 48 -7.16 -1.54 24.37
C TYR A 48 -7.44 -2.90 25.03
N MET A 49 -8.02 -2.92 26.23
CA MET A 49 -8.16 -4.13 27.05
C MET A 49 -9.59 -4.65 27.17
N ALA A 50 -10.61 -3.85 26.85
CA ALA A 50 -12.03 -4.20 27.06
C ALA A 50 -12.74 -4.78 25.83
N ARG A 51 -12.06 -4.96 24.70
CA ARG A 51 -12.64 -5.60 23.51
C ARG A 51 -12.00 -6.97 23.30
N GLU A 52 -12.82 -7.98 23.01
CA GLU A 52 -12.32 -9.19 22.35
C GLU A 52 -11.50 -8.79 21.12
N ASP A 53 -10.44 -9.52 20.78
CA ASP A 53 -9.48 -9.07 19.75
C ASP A 53 -9.96 -9.42 18.34
N ASP A 54 -9.79 -8.52 17.39
CA ASP A 54 -10.12 -8.76 15.98
C ASP A 54 -8.91 -9.19 15.18
N MET A 55 -9.09 -10.23 14.36
CA MET A 55 -8.19 -10.50 13.25
C MET A 55 -8.96 -10.80 11.97
N VAL A 56 -8.45 -10.32 10.84
CA VAL A 56 -9.04 -10.49 9.51
C VAL A 56 -8.03 -11.20 8.63
N ILE A 57 -8.33 -12.42 8.23
CA ILE A 57 -7.53 -13.21 7.29
C ILE A 57 -7.89 -12.79 5.87
N LEU A 58 -6.90 -12.27 5.14
CA LEU A 58 -7.04 -11.77 3.76
C LEU A 58 -6.70 -12.85 2.73
N SER A 59 -5.69 -13.66 3.00
CA SER A 59 -5.29 -14.76 2.11
C SER A 59 -4.45 -15.82 2.82
N ALA A 60 -4.43 -17.03 2.26
CA ALA A 60 -3.63 -18.15 2.73
C ALA A 60 -2.87 -18.80 1.57
N THR A 61 -1.54 -18.71 1.58
CA THR A 61 -0.69 -19.21 0.49
C THR A 61 0.10 -20.43 0.94
N PHE A 62 -0.03 -21.53 0.21
CA PHE A 62 0.67 -22.79 0.48
C PHE A 62 1.90 -22.96 -0.40
N PHE A 63 3.04 -23.12 0.25
CA PHE A 63 4.36 -23.31 -0.33
C PHE A 63 4.81 -24.76 -0.12
N LYS A 64 4.48 -25.63 -1.08
CA LYS A 64 4.88 -27.05 -1.06
C LYS A 64 6.40 -27.19 -1.12
N ASN A 65 6.99 -26.67 -2.20
CA ASN A 65 8.43 -26.57 -2.41
C ASN A 65 8.76 -25.09 -2.60
N SER A 66 9.54 -24.51 -1.69
CA SER A 66 9.89 -23.10 -1.74
C SER A 66 11.39 -22.93 -1.53
N THR A 67 11.97 -22.05 -2.32
CA THR A 67 13.35 -21.59 -2.09
C THR A 67 13.42 -20.65 -0.88
N ALA A 68 12.27 -20.08 -0.51
CA ALA A 68 12.19 -19.06 0.50
C ALA A 68 11.77 -19.59 1.88
N TYR A 69 10.89 -20.59 1.93
CA TYR A 69 10.36 -21.17 3.15
C TYR A 69 10.74 -22.64 3.27
N LYS A 70 10.54 -23.22 4.46
CA LYS A 70 10.63 -24.67 4.64
C LYS A 70 9.55 -25.37 3.79
N PRO A 71 9.76 -26.63 3.40
CA PRO A 71 8.72 -27.40 2.71
C PRO A 71 7.39 -27.40 3.47
N ASN A 72 6.30 -27.37 2.71
CA ASN A 72 4.92 -27.39 3.19
C ASN A 72 4.58 -26.27 4.18
N THR A 73 5.06 -25.07 3.89
CA THR A 73 4.74 -23.88 4.69
C THR A 73 3.44 -23.26 4.20
N VAL A 74 2.54 -22.92 5.11
CA VAL A 74 1.41 -22.03 4.85
C VAL A 74 1.73 -20.66 5.44
N VAL A 75 1.50 -19.62 4.64
CA VAL A 75 1.58 -18.23 5.05
C VAL A 75 0.20 -17.61 4.97
N LEU A 76 -0.34 -17.22 6.13
CA LEU A 76 -1.57 -16.43 6.22
C LEU A 76 -1.19 -14.95 6.24
N LEU A 77 -1.79 -14.16 5.36
CA LEU A 77 -1.75 -12.71 5.43
C LEU A 77 -3.01 -12.25 6.15
N LEU A 78 -2.83 -11.52 7.26
CA LEU A 78 -3.94 -11.06 8.09
C LEU A 78 -3.74 -9.61 8.52
N ASN A 79 -4.83 -8.92 8.81
CA ASN A 79 -4.86 -7.63 9.48
C ASN A 79 -5.37 -7.80 10.90
N ALA A 80 -4.73 -7.12 11.84
CA ALA A 80 -5.18 -7.07 13.23
C ALA A 80 -4.72 -5.76 13.86
N HIS A 81 -5.13 -5.53 15.11
CA HIS A 81 -4.67 -4.38 15.88
C HIS A 81 -3.14 -4.42 16.11
N GLN A 82 -2.46 -3.27 16.15
CA GLN A 82 -0.98 -3.15 16.12
C GLN A 82 -0.23 -3.83 17.29
N VAL A 83 -0.90 -4.08 18.41
CA VAL A 83 -0.33 -4.83 19.55
C VAL A 83 -0.76 -6.30 19.59
N PHE A 84 -1.49 -6.78 18.59
CA PHE A 84 -2.03 -8.13 18.54
C PHE A 84 -0.94 -9.19 18.73
N TYR A 85 0.19 -9.04 18.04
CA TYR A 85 1.34 -9.96 18.14
C TYR A 85 1.99 -10.02 19.54
N MET A 86 1.84 -8.99 20.37
CA MET A 86 2.36 -8.99 21.74
C MET A 86 1.52 -9.89 22.65
N LYS A 87 0.20 -9.96 22.38
CA LYS A 87 -0.75 -10.80 23.10
C LYS A 87 -0.80 -12.22 22.54
N TYR A 88 -0.75 -12.35 21.21
CA TYR A 88 -0.79 -13.61 20.48
C TYR A 88 0.45 -13.75 19.59
N PRO A 89 1.57 -14.29 20.12
CA PRO A 89 2.76 -14.56 19.31
C PRO A 89 2.56 -15.74 18.33
N TYR A 90 1.52 -16.55 18.56
CA TYR A 90 1.13 -17.67 17.72
C TYR A 90 -0.39 -17.74 17.59
N ILE A 91 -0.87 -18.22 16.45
CA ILE A 91 -2.23 -18.75 16.29
C ILE A 91 -2.15 -20.23 15.94
N PHE A 92 -3.10 -21.01 16.43
CA PHE A 92 -3.25 -22.43 16.14
C PHE A 92 -4.22 -22.64 14.99
N ILE A 93 -3.72 -23.22 13.91
CA ILE A 93 -4.49 -23.54 12.72
C ILE A 93 -4.64 -25.06 12.68
N SER A 94 -5.85 -25.54 12.46
CA SER A 94 -6.12 -26.96 12.33
C SER A 94 -6.01 -27.41 10.88
N TYR A 95 -5.65 -28.66 10.67
CA TYR A 95 -5.78 -29.33 9.40
C TYR A 95 -6.24 -30.77 9.62
N ILE A 96 -6.81 -31.38 8.59
CA ILE A 96 -7.29 -32.75 8.64
C ILE A 96 -6.15 -33.70 8.25
N ASN A 97 -5.87 -34.68 9.11
CA ASN A 97 -4.99 -35.79 8.78
C ASN A 97 -5.73 -37.12 9.02
N GLY A 98 -6.17 -37.75 7.93
CA GLY A 98 -7.09 -38.89 7.99
C GLY A 98 -8.45 -38.44 8.50
N SER A 99 -8.84 -38.90 9.70
CA SER A 99 -10.11 -38.51 10.37
C SER A 99 -9.90 -37.55 11.54
N ASN A 100 -8.66 -37.16 11.85
CA ASN A 100 -8.34 -36.35 13.02
C ASN A 100 -8.03 -34.91 12.63
N TYR A 101 -8.52 -33.97 13.45
CA TYR A 101 -8.07 -32.58 13.43
C TYR A 101 -6.76 -32.46 14.20
N ILE A 102 -5.72 -31.94 13.55
CA ILE A 102 -4.44 -31.67 14.17
C ILE A 102 -4.19 -30.16 14.13
N GLN A 103 -3.84 -29.58 15.28
CA GLN A 103 -3.46 -28.17 15.37
C GLN A 103 -1.97 -28.00 15.14
N ALA A 104 -1.61 -27.05 14.27
CA ALA A 104 -0.25 -26.57 14.08
C ALA A 104 -0.13 -25.12 14.55
N PRO A 105 0.97 -24.75 15.24
CA PRO A 105 1.24 -23.38 15.60
C PRO A 105 1.75 -22.60 14.39
N PHE A 106 1.18 -21.43 14.17
CA PHE A 106 1.59 -20.46 13.16
C PHE A 106 2.14 -19.25 13.87
N LYS A 107 3.42 -18.95 13.66
CA LYS A 107 4.12 -17.83 14.28
C LYS A 107 3.67 -16.53 13.62
N ILE A 108 3.30 -15.54 14.44
CA ILE A 108 2.93 -14.21 13.96
C ILE A 108 4.18 -13.34 13.81
N GLU A 109 4.32 -12.75 12.63
CA GLU A 109 5.39 -11.83 12.27
C GLU A 109 4.81 -10.54 11.70
N GLN A 110 5.37 -9.40 12.10
CA GLN A 110 4.92 -8.09 11.63
C GLN A 110 5.32 -7.88 10.17
N VAL A 111 4.36 -7.43 9.34
CA VAL A 111 4.67 -6.97 7.97
C VAL A 111 5.37 -5.63 8.00
N ILE A 112 5.01 -4.77 8.96
CA ILE A 112 5.56 -3.43 9.17
C ILE A 112 6.11 -3.26 10.58
N GLY A 113 7.35 -2.75 10.69
CA GLY A 113 8.05 -2.63 11.97
C GLY A 113 7.75 -1.34 12.74
N GLN A 114 7.33 -0.28 12.06
CA GLN A 114 6.94 0.99 12.68
C GLN A 114 5.74 1.58 11.96
N THR A 115 4.60 1.69 12.65
CA THR A 115 3.49 2.52 12.22
C THR A 115 3.31 3.70 13.16
N PRO A 116 2.85 4.84 12.65
CA PRO A 116 2.34 5.88 13.53
C PRO A 116 1.21 5.31 14.39
N PHE A 117 1.20 5.63 15.69
CA PHE A 117 0.24 5.10 16.67
C PHE A 117 -1.24 5.26 16.30
N TYR A 118 -1.56 6.19 15.39
CA TYR A 118 -2.92 6.46 14.91
C TYR A 118 -3.43 5.47 13.84
N CYS A 119 -2.55 4.70 13.18
CA CYS A 119 -2.94 3.57 12.34
C CYS A 119 -2.95 2.31 13.20
N LYS A 120 -4.11 2.05 13.82
CA LYS A 120 -4.24 0.99 14.81
C LYS A 120 -4.28 -0.40 14.19
N TRP A 121 -4.73 -0.54 12.95
CA TRP A 121 -4.78 -1.81 12.25
C TRP A 121 -3.61 -1.95 11.28
N VAL A 122 -2.91 -3.07 11.39
CA VAL A 122 -1.69 -3.34 10.62
C VAL A 122 -1.68 -4.79 10.13
N PRO A 123 -0.94 -5.06 9.04
CA PRO A 123 -0.75 -6.43 8.57
C PRO A 123 0.27 -7.23 9.35
N TYR A 124 0.01 -8.53 9.38
CA TYR A 124 0.87 -9.57 9.91
C TYR A 124 0.90 -10.76 8.94
N LEU A 125 1.98 -11.53 9.05
CA LEU A 125 2.08 -12.87 8.51
C LEU A 125 1.94 -13.87 9.64
N ALA A 126 1.09 -14.88 9.50
CA ALA A 126 1.13 -16.07 10.34
C ALA A 126 1.71 -17.23 9.53
N ILE A 127 2.85 -17.77 9.99
CA ILE A 127 3.66 -18.73 9.23
C ILE A 127 3.74 -20.05 10.00
N GLY A 128 3.31 -21.14 9.38
CA GLY A 128 3.31 -22.48 9.97
C GLY A 128 3.53 -23.57 8.92
N GLN A 129 3.80 -24.81 9.36
CA GLN A 129 3.93 -25.96 8.48
C GLN A 129 2.71 -26.87 8.61
N VAL A 130 2.29 -27.43 7.49
CA VAL A 130 1.18 -28.40 7.38
C VAL A 130 1.63 -29.61 6.56
N PRO A 131 0.88 -30.72 6.51
CA PRO A 131 1.21 -31.84 5.63
C PRO A 131 1.12 -31.49 4.14
N ASP A 132 1.89 -32.20 3.31
CA ASP A 132 2.01 -31.99 1.86
C ASP A 132 0.69 -32.09 1.07
N ASN A 133 -0.30 -32.78 1.62
CA ASN A 133 -1.60 -33.01 1.01
C ASN A 133 -2.69 -32.05 1.51
N ALA A 134 -2.33 -31.05 2.33
CA ALA A 134 -3.28 -30.04 2.78
C ALA A 134 -3.74 -29.18 1.59
N THR A 135 -5.04 -29.21 1.30
CA THR A 135 -5.70 -28.33 0.32
C THR A 135 -6.41 -27.15 0.97
N SER A 136 -6.65 -27.27 2.27
CA SER A 136 -7.32 -26.29 3.10
C SER A 136 -6.78 -26.38 4.53
N VAL A 137 -7.00 -25.34 5.30
CA VAL A 137 -6.77 -25.32 6.74
C VAL A 137 -7.98 -24.72 7.43
N ASP A 138 -8.23 -25.12 8.66
CA ASP A 138 -9.41 -24.71 9.41
C ASP A 138 -9.01 -23.91 10.64
N VAL A 139 -9.83 -22.91 10.99
CA VAL A 139 -9.75 -22.24 12.29
C VAL A 139 -10.88 -22.81 13.14
N LEU A 140 -10.53 -23.48 14.24
CA LEU A 140 -11.50 -24.10 15.17
C LEU A 140 -11.62 -23.24 16.41
N ASN A 141 -12.82 -22.80 16.73
CA ASN A 141 -13.08 -22.06 17.96
C ASN A 141 -13.27 -22.99 19.17
N ASP A 142 -13.37 -22.37 20.34
CA ASP A 142 -13.46 -23.08 21.63
C ASP A 142 -14.74 -23.90 21.77
N MET A 143 -15.75 -23.63 20.92
CA MET A 143 -17.05 -24.31 20.88
C MET A 143 -17.12 -25.44 19.84
N GLY A 144 -16.04 -25.69 19.09
CA GLY A 144 -15.98 -26.71 18.04
C GLY A 144 -16.56 -26.28 16.69
N ASN A 145 -16.92 -25.00 16.52
CA ASN A 145 -17.26 -24.43 15.22
C ASN A 145 -15.97 -24.12 14.45
N SER A 146 -16.03 -24.22 13.13
CA SER A 146 -14.91 -23.89 12.26
C SER A 146 -15.36 -23.27 10.95
N PHE A 147 -14.52 -22.43 10.36
CA PHE A 147 -14.57 -22.18 8.93
C PHE A 147 -13.28 -22.69 8.27
N GLN A 148 -13.43 -23.07 7.01
CA GLN A 148 -12.36 -23.55 6.16
C GLN A 148 -11.72 -22.39 5.40
N ILE A 149 -10.40 -22.34 5.42
CA ILE A 149 -9.58 -21.41 4.64
C ILE A 149 -8.98 -22.17 3.46
N ASN A 150 -9.36 -21.75 2.26
CA ASN A 150 -8.83 -22.33 1.03
C ASN A 150 -7.37 -21.92 0.84
N LEU A 151 -6.50 -22.89 0.60
CA LEU A 151 -5.10 -22.63 0.29
C LEU A 151 -4.95 -22.35 -1.21
N ARG A 152 -4.38 -21.20 -1.55
CA ARG A 152 -3.89 -20.95 -2.92
C ARG A 152 -2.41 -21.29 -3.00
N THR A 153 -1.94 -21.72 -4.17
CA THR A 153 -0.50 -21.81 -4.44
C THR A 153 0.00 -20.49 -5.03
N PRO A 154 1.30 -20.17 -4.88
CA PRO A 154 1.95 -19.14 -5.68
C PRO A 154 1.72 -19.38 -7.18
N TYR A 155 1.81 -18.32 -7.97
CA TYR A 155 1.81 -18.46 -9.42
C TYR A 155 3.00 -19.31 -9.86
N ASN A 156 2.79 -20.09 -10.90
CA ASN A 156 3.79 -20.94 -11.53
C ASN A 156 4.36 -20.34 -12.82
N GLU A 157 3.72 -19.30 -13.34
CA GLU A 157 4.17 -18.55 -14.51
C GLU A 157 5.44 -17.77 -14.17
N GLU A 158 6.56 -18.17 -14.78
CA GLU A 158 7.84 -17.51 -14.56
C GLU A 158 7.90 -16.14 -15.24
N HIS A 159 8.37 -15.15 -14.49
CA HIS A 159 8.57 -13.78 -14.93
C HIS A 159 9.93 -13.27 -14.47
N ASP A 160 10.68 -12.62 -15.36
CA ASP A 160 11.93 -12.00 -14.96
C ASP A 160 11.70 -10.82 -13.99
N VAL A 161 10.69 -10.01 -14.29
CA VAL A 161 10.31 -8.84 -13.48
C VAL A 161 8.80 -8.74 -13.38
N VAL A 162 8.30 -8.63 -12.15
CA VAL A 162 6.90 -8.31 -11.87
C VAL A 162 6.79 -6.91 -11.28
N VAL A 163 5.78 -6.16 -11.72
CA VAL A 163 5.47 -4.81 -11.26
C VAL A 163 4.15 -4.86 -10.49
N CYS A 164 4.23 -4.78 -9.17
CA CYS A 164 3.07 -4.80 -8.28
C CYS A 164 2.63 -3.38 -7.95
N PHE A 165 1.62 -2.88 -8.68
CA PHE A 165 1.10 -1.54 -8.43
C PHE A 165 0.33 -1.46 -7.12
N THR A 166 0.43 -0.30 -6.45
CA THR A 166 -0.38 0.01 -5.27
C THR A 166 -1.88 -0.11 -5.56
N PRO A 167 -2.74 -0.43 -4.57
CA PRO A 167 -4.18 -0.51 -4.76
C PRO A 167 -4.78 0.73 -5.44
N LEU A 168 -5.39 0.50 -6.60
CA LEU A 168 -6.05 1.50 -7.41
C LEU A 168 -7.48 1.71 -6.92
N PHE A 169 -7.89 2.96 -6.71
CA PHE A 169 -9.22 3.32 -6.22
C PHE A 169 -9.68 4.57 -6.95
N MET A 170 -10.97 4.63 -7.30
CA MET A 170 -11.57 5.72 -8.08
C MET A 170 -10.70 6.12 -9.27
N ASN A 171 -10.04 5.13 -9.88
CA ASN A 171 -8.97 5.41 -10.82
C ASN A 171 -9.59 5.83 -12.17
N GLU A 172 -9.30 7.06 -12.57
CA GLU A 172 -9.85 7.67 -13.80
C GLU A 172 -8.80 8.42 -14.64
N LYS A 173 -7.60 8.63 -14.09
CA LYS A 173 -6.49 9.32 -14.78
C LYS A 173 -5.83 8.36 -15.77
N TRP A 174 -6.56 8.07 -16.83
CA TRP A 174 -6.19 7.08 -17.84
C TRP A 174 -4.88 7.43 -18.56
N GLN A 175 -4.56 8.70 -18.78
CA GLN A 175 -3.34 9.12 -19.48
C GLN A 175 -2.09 8.59 -18.77
N LEU A 176 -2.07 8.74 -17.45
CA LEU A 176 -0.96 8.30 -16.62
C LEU A 176 -0.90 6.78 -16.56
N MET A 177 -2.04 6.15 -16.29
CA MET A 177 -2.11 4.70 -16.16
C MET A 177 -1.66 4.00 -17.45
N LEU A 178 -2.14 4.45 -18.61
CA LEU A 178 -1.75 3.88 -19.89
C LEU A 178 -0.29 4.21 -20.25
N LEU A 179 0.20 5.42 -19.94
CA LEU A 179 1.61 5.75 -20.12
C LEU A 179 2.52 4.80 -19.32
N SER A 180 2.24 4.63 -18.04
CA SER A 180 3.01 3.72 -17.17
C SER A 180 2.90 2.29 -17.67
N ALA A 181 1.70 1.81 -18.01
CA ALA A 181 1.52 0.45 -18.51
C ALA A 181 2.31 0.19 -19.81
N GLU A 182 2.34 1.15 -20.72
CA GLU A 182 3.11 1.07 -21.97
C GLU A 182 4.62 1.08 -21.73
N VAL A 183 5.12 1.95 -20.85
CA VAL A 183 6.54 1.99 -20.46
C VAL A 183 6.96 0.68 -19.79
N TYR A 184 6.16 0.18 -18.84
CA TYR A 184 6.49 -1.07 -18.16
C TYR A 184 6.48 -2.28 -19.12
N THR A 185 5.48 -2.34 -19.99
CA THR A 185 5.37 -3.41 -21.00
C THR A 185 6.54 -3.38 -21.98
N HIS A 186 6.95 -2.20 -22.46
CA HIS A 186 8.04 -2.06 -23.43
C HIS A 186 9.38 -2.57 -22.90
N TYR A 187 9.67 -2.33 -21.62
CA TYR A 187 10.90 -2.78 -20.97
C TYR A 187 10.82 -4.20 -20.36
N GLY A 188 9.78 -4.96 -20.71
CA GLY A 188 9.69 -6.41 -20.46
C GLY A 188 9.13 -6.81 -19.10
N ALA A 189 8.42 -5.92 -18.40
CA ALA A 189 7.79 -6.26 -17.12
C ALA A 189 6.42 -6.95 -17.30
N PHE A 190 6.09 -7.84 -16.37
CA PHE A 190 4.73 -8.34 -16.13
C PHE A 190 4.06 -7.50 -15.05
N MET A 191 2.87 -6.96 -15.30
CA MET A 191 2.20 -6.02 -14.39
C MET A 191 1.12 -6.71 -13.56
N HIS A 192 1.03 -6.37 -12.28
CA HIS A 192 -0.07 -6.79 -11.42
C HIS A 192 -0.75 -5.56 -10.83
N PHE A 193 -2.02 -5.39 -11.17
CA PHE A 193 -2.86 -4.30 -10.67
C PHE A 193 -3.83 -4.82 -9.61
N TYR A 194 -3.74 -4.28 -8.39
CA TYR A 194 -4.80 -4.41 -7.41
C TYR A 194 -5.80 -3.29 -7.63
N VAL A 195 -7.07 -3.62 -7.86
CA VAL A 195 -8.13 -2.64 -8.14
C VAL A 195 -9.19 -2.76 -7.07
N ARG A 196 -9.53 -1.65 -6.45
CA ARG A 196 -10.68 -1.46 -5.56
C ARG A 196 -11.84 -0.80 -6.30
N SER A 197 -11.55 0.22 -7.10
CA SER A 197 -12.48 0.78 -8.07
C SER A 197 -11.78 1.55 -9.19
N MET A 198 -12.39 1.55 -10.38
CA MET A 198 -11.85 2.17 -11.59
C MET A 198 -12.95 2.40 -12.62
N ILE A 199 -12.89 3.50 -13.37
CA ILE A 199 -13.85 3.75 -14.46
C ILE A 199 -13.85 2.58 -15.45
N THR A 200 -15.04 2.16 -15.90
CA THR A 200 -15.20 0.91 -16.65
C THR A 200 -14.36 0.88 -17.92
N ASP A 201 -14.28 2.00 -18.64
CA ASP A 201 -13.51 2.08 -19.89
C ASP A 201 -12.00 1.88 -19.65
N LEU A 202 -11.45 2.36 -18.53
CA LEU A 202 -10.04 2.16 -18.19
C LEU A 202 -9.77 0.73 -17.76
N PHE A 203 -10.68 0.14 -17.00
CA PHE A 203 -10.60 -1.28 -16.64
C PHE A 203 -10.56 -2.15 -17.90
N GLU A 204 -11.46 -1.90 -18.85
CA GLU A 204 -11.50 -2.61 -20.14
C GLU A 204 -10.21 -2.44 -20.95
N LEU A 205 -9.65 -1.24 -21.05
CA LEU A 205 -8.38 -1.04 -21.77
C LEU A 205 -7.21 -1.74 -21.09
N LEU A 206 -7.15 -1.78 -19.76
CA LEU A 206 -6.09 -2.51 -19.05
C LEU A 206 -6.13 -4.02 -19.31
N THR A 207 -7.31 -4.59 -19.60
CA THR A 207 -7.42 -6.01 -19.96
C THR A 207 -6.78 -6.36 -21.32
N LEU A 208 -6.44 -5.37 -22.14
CA LEU A 208 -5.73 -5.59 -23.41
C LEU A 208 -4.25 -5.96 -23.21
N TYR A 209 -3.68 -5.67 -22.05
CA TYR A 209 -2.29 -5.94 -21.75
C TYR A 209 -2.13 -7.41 -21.37
N LYS A 210 -1.63 -8.22 -22.31
CA LYS A 210 -1.37 -9.66 -22.09
C LYS A 210 -0.37 -9.92 -20.97
N ASN A 211 0.60 -9.02 -20.80
CA ASN A 211 1.58 -9.08 -19.71
C ASN A 211 1.06 -8.36 -18.47
N SER A 212 -0.22 -8.56 -18.15
CA SER A 212 -0.81 -7.99 -16.96
C SER A 212 -1.81 -8.93 -16.30
N ARG A 213 -1.99 -8.73 -15.00
CA ARG A 213 -3.02 -9.37 -14.19
C ARG A 213 -3.73 -8.31 -13.37
N ILE A 214 -5.05 -8.36 -13.35
CA ILE A 214 -5.89 -7.47 -12.54
C ILE A 214 -6.54 -8.32 -11.44
N THR A 215 -6.39 -7.91 -10.19
CA THR A 215 -6.95 -8.59 -9.02
C THR A 215 -7.79 -7.61 -8.21
N ALA A 216 -8.99 -8.02 -7.83
CA ALA A 216 -9.83 -7.25 -6.95
C ALA A 216 -9.20 -7.14 -5.55
N TRP A 217 -9.19 -5.94 -4.97
CA TRP A 217 -8.66 -5.66 -3.64
C TRP A 217 -9.72 -4.97 -2.78
N PRO A 218 -10.45 -5.74 -1.96
CA PRO A 218 -11.54 -5.19 -1.16
C PRO A 218 -11.04 -4.44 0.09
N GLY A 219 -11.87 -3.51 0.58
CA GLY A 219 -11.77 -3.03 1.95
C GLY A 219 -12.08 -4.14 2.95
N VAL A 220 -11.55 -4.02 4.16
CA VAL A 220 -11.77 -4.96 5.26
C VAL A 220 -13.15 -4.75 5.87
N ARG A 221 -13.90 -5.82 6.12
CA ARG A 221 -15.17 -5.73 6.85
C ARG A 221 -15.18 -6.72 8.01
N LEU A 222 -15.68 -6.28 9.15
CA LEU A 222 -16.02 -7.17 10.25
C LEU A 222 -17.40 -7.75 9.95
N GLY A 223 -17.60 -9.04 10.22
CA GLY A 223 -18.88 -9.68 9.92
C GLY A 223 -20.01 -9.12 10.78
N HIS A 224 -21.24 -9.38 10.33
CA HIS A 224 -22.46 -8.75 10.84
C HIS A 224 -22.68 -9.05 12.35
N ASP A 225 -22.17 -10.18 12.84
CA ASP A 225 -22.37 -10.65 14.22
C ASP A 225 -21.43 -10.00 15.25
N ARG A 226 -20.41 -9.24 14.80
CA ARG A 226 -19.43 -8.57 15.67
C ARG A 226 -19.47 -7.05 15.58
N ALA A 227 -20.49 -6.46 14.97
CA ALA A 227 -20.63 -5.00 14.97
C ALA A 227 -20.79 -4.52 16.42
N SER A 228 -19.66 -4.19 17.07
CA SER A 228 -19.52 -3.60 18.41
C SER A 228 -19.96 -2.13 18.39
N GLY A 229 -21.15 -1.92 17.81
CA GLY A 229 -21.66 -0.68 17.26
C GLY A 229 -21.73 -0.76 15.72
N PRO A 230 -22.83 -0.34 15.07
CA PRO A 230 -22.94 -0.24 13.61
C PRO A 230 -22.00 0.81 12.97
N THR A 231 -21.04 1.35 13.72
CA THR A 231 -20.23 2.53 13.38
C THR A 231 -18.73 2.29 13.34
N PHE A 232 -18.22 1.12 13.77
CA PHE A 232 -16.79 0.84 13.70
C PHE A 232 -16.41 0.29 12.31
N ASP A 233 -15.49 0.98 11.64
CA ASP A 233 -14.93 0.57 10.34
C ASP A 233 -13.40 0.48 10.45
N PRO A 234 -12.80 -0.73 10.38
CA PRO A 234 -11.34 -0.88 10.43
C PRO A 234 -10.62 -0.19 9.27
N ASN A 235 -11.28 0.09 8.15
CA ASN A 235 -10.66 0.82 7.04
C ASN A 235 -10.28 2.26 7.41
N LEU A 236 -10.91 2.86 8.44
CA LEU A 236 -10.52 4.17 8.98
C LEU A 236 -9.23 4.11 9.81
N GLU A 237 -8.81 2.91 10.21
CA GLU A 237 -7.62 2.66 11.02
C GLU A 237 -6.52 1.88 10.26
N LEU A 238 -6.76 1.54 8.99
CA LEU A 238 -5.83 0.89 8.08
C LEU A 238 -5.09 1.92 7.23
N GLU A 239 -3.79 1.74 7.07
CA GLU A 239 -2.99 2.68 6.29
C GLU A 239 -3.22 2.53 4.78
N PHE A 240 -3.42 3.67 4.10
CA PHE A 240 -3.33 3.77 2.64
C PHE A 240 -4.15 2.72 1.84
N ARG A 241 -5.38 2.40 2.27
CA ARG A 241 -6.22 1.34 1.65
C ARG A 241 -5.60 -0.05 1.77
N ASN A 242 -4.99 -0.32 2.92
CA ASN A 242 -4.35 -1.60 3.20
C ASN A 242 -3.21 -1.92 2.20
N GLN A 243 -2.40 -0.91 1.88
CA GLN A 243 -1.36 -0.98 0.84
C GLN A 243 -0.25 -1.98 1.17
N ALA A 244 0.23 -2.02 2.42
CA ALA A 244 1.23 -2.99 2.88
C ALA A 244 0.77 -4.44 2.65
N SER A 245 -0.50 -4.73 2.96
CA SER A 245 -1.10 -6.04 2.71
C SER A 245 -1.16 -6.35 1.22
N ALA A 246 -1.57 -5.41 0.36
CA ALA A 246 -1.64 -5.64 -1.08
C ALA A 246 -0.27 -5.94 -1.70
N MET A 247 0.75 -5.16 -1.31
CA MET A 247 2.12 -5.38 -1.76
C MET A 247 2.66 -6.72 -1.28
N THR A 248 2.40 -7.08 -0.02
CA THR A 248 2.82 -8.36 0.55
C THR A 248 2.05 -9.53 -0.06
N ASP A 249 0.76 -9.38 -0.37
CA ASP A 249 -0.03 -10.37 -1.12
C ASP A 249 0.59 -10.63 -2.50
N CYS A 250 0.99 -9.56 -3.21
CA CYS A 250 1.67 -9.66 -4.49
C CYS A 250 3.01 -10.40 -4.37
N LEU A 251 3.83 -10.02 -3.38
CA LEU A 251 5.09 -10.69 -3.07
C LEU A 251 4.89 -12.19 -2.86
N LEU A 252 3.93 -12.58 -2.03
CA LEU A 252 3.64 -13.99 -1.74
C LEU A 252 3.17 -14.75 -3.00
N ARG A 253 2.38 -14.11 -3.86
CA ARG A 253 1.88 -14.70 -5.11
C ARG A 253 2.99 -15.00 -6.12
N TYR A 254 4.00 -14.12 -6.24
CA TYR A 254 5.09 -14.29 -7.20
C TYR A 254 6.41 -14.75 -6.56
N LYS A 255 6.37 -15.14 -5.28
CA LYS A 255 7.59 -15.43 -4.50
C LYS A 255 8.49 -16.50 -5.12
N GLU A 256 7.88 -17.48 -5.78
CA GLU A 256 8.59 -18.58 -6.44
C GLU A 256 8.63 -18.44 -7.98
N SER A 257 8.04 -17.39 -8.55
CA SER A 257 7.92 -17.25 -10.01
C SER A 257 8.47 -15.95 -10.57
N ALA A 258 8.91 -15.01 -9.72
CA ALA A 258 9.58 -13.79 -10.15
C ALA A 258 11.06 -13.75 -9.70
N LYS A 259 11.96 -13.31 -10.59
CA LYS A 259 13.36 -13.04 -10.19
C LYS A 259 13.47 -11.72 -9.42
N TYR A 260 12.72 -10.71 -9.85
CA TYR A 260 12.61 -9.42 -9.17
C TYR A 260 11.16 -8.93 -9.13
N ILE A 261 10.80 -8.22 -8.08
CA ILE A 261 9.51 -7.53 -7.98
C ILE A 261 9.75 -6.06 -7.64
N ILE A 262 9.08 -5.15 -8.34
CA ILE A 262 9.05 -3.71 -8.03
C ILE A 262 7.65 -3.29 -7.55
N PHE A 263 7.60 -2.34 -6.62
CA PHE A 263 6.35 -1.84 -6.03
C PHE A 263 6.11 -0.33 -6.28
N PRO A 264 5.76 0.09 -7.51
CA PRO A 264 5.57 1.49 -7.85
C PRO A 264 4.14 1.99 -7.60
N ASP A 265 3.99 3.31 -7.48
CA ASP A 265 2.69 3.97 -7.66
C ASP A 265 2.35 4.08 -9.17
N PRO A 266 1.10 4.34 -9.56
CA PRO A 266 0.74 4.46 -10.98
C PRO A 266 1.45 5.61 -11.71
N ASP A 267 1.90 6.65 -11.00
CA ASP A 267 2.71 7.78 -11.47
C ASP A 267 4.22 7.54 -11.47
N ASP A 268 4.68 6.34 -11.11
CA ASP A 268 6.10 6.02 -11.04
C ASP A 268 6.54 5.19 -12.22
N ILE A 269 7.51 5.70 -12.98
CA ILE A 269 8.21 4.94 -14.02
C ILE A 269 9.71 4.87 -13.75
N ILE A 270 10.35 3.78 -14.16
CA ILE A 270 11.81 3.68 -14.24
C ILE A 270 12.16 3.50 -15.71
N ILE A 271 13.16 4.23 -16.18
CA ILE A 271 13.77 3.95 -17.48
C ILE A 271 15.05 3.15 -17.23
N PRO A 272 15.16 1.89 -17.71
CA PRO A 272 16.37 1.09 -17.61
C PRO A 272 17.57 1.78 -18.29
N ARG A 273 18.69 1.92 -17.57
CA ARG A 273 19.88 2.67 -18.05
C ARG A 273 21.20 1.99 -17.74
N LEU A 274 21.26 1.18 -16.69
CA LEU A 274 22.48 0.51 -16.27
C LEU A 274 22.68 -0.79 -17.06
N GLY A 275 21.61 -1.54 -17.31
CA GLY A 275 21.64 -2.86 -17.96
C GLY A 275 21.54 -2.83 -19.49
N ASP A 276 20.96 -3.90 -20.05
CA ASP A 276 20.69 -4.11 -21.48
C ASP A 276 19.41 -3.39 -21.97
N ARG A 277 19.02 -2.31 -21.29
CA ARG A 277 17.76 -1.58 -21.50
C ARG A 277 16.50 -2.44 -21.33
N THR A 278 16.54 -3.42 -20.43
CA THR A 278 15.36 -4.12 -19.90
C THR A 278 15.30 -3.94 -18.39
N TYR A 279 14.13 -4.12 -17.76
CA TYR A 279 14.09 -4.12 -16.29
C TYR A 279 14.89 -5.26 -15.69
N PHE A 280 14.91 -6.43 -16.33
CA PHE A 280 15.68 -7.56 -15.86
C PHE A 280 17.17 -7.25 -15.82
N GLY A 281 17.74 -6.74 -16.93
CA GLY A 281 19.15 -6.38 -16.98
C GLY A 281 19.51 -5.20 -16.08
N GLU A 282 18.61 -4.22 -15.92
CA GLU A 282 18.74 -3.13 -14.95
C GLU A 282 18.90 -3.68 -13.53
N PHE A 283 17.93 -4.47 -13.08
CA PHE A 283 17.92 -4.99 -11.70
C PHE A 283 19.04 -5.99 -11.49
N GLN A 284 19.33 -6.86 -12.45
CA GLN A 284 20.47 -7.77 -12.37
C GLN A 284 21.77 -7.00 -12.14
N LYS A 285 22.03 -5.94 -12.91
CA LYS A 285 23.27 -5.17 -12.77
C LYS A 285 23.35 -4.44 -11.42
N VAL A 286 22.23 -3.91 -10.94
CA VAL A 286 22.18 -3.27 -9.61
C VAL A 286 22.45 -4.29 -8.50
N PHE A 287 21.81 -5.45 -8.52
CA PHE A 287 22.02 -6.48 -7.49
C PHE A 287 23.39 -7.16 -7.57
N VAL A 288 24.09 -7.11 -8.70
CA VAL A 288 25.52 -7.47 -8.79
C VAL A 288 26.38 -6.45 -8.05
N HIS A 289 26.04 -5.17 -8.09
CA HIS A 289 26.77 -4.12 -7.38
C HIS A 289 26.50 -4.14 -5.86
N PHE A 290 25.33 -4.62 -5.45
CA PHE A 290 24.93 -4.78 -4.04
C PHE A 290 24.67 -6.25 -3.71
N PRO A 291 25.72 -7.10 -3.55
CA PRO A 291 25.56 -8.55 -3.41
C PRO A 291 24.78 -8.97 -2.15
N ASN A 292 24.84 -8.17 -1.08
CA ASN A 292 24.12 -8.41 0.17
C ASN A 292 22.73 -7.76 0.20
N ALA A 293 22.26 -7.17 -0.91
CA ALA A 293 20.94 -6.60 -0.99
C ALA A 293 19.87 -7.68 -1.20
N ALA A 294 18.88 -7.71 -0.30
CA ALA A 294 17.58 -8.31 -0.58
C ALA A 294 16.64 -7.29 -1.25
N VAL A 295 16.84 -6.01 -0.93
CA VAL A 295 16.00 -4.89 -1.38
C VAL A 295 16.87 -3.74 -1.85
N ILE A 296 16.47 -3.12 -2.95
CA ILE A 296 16.99 -1.86 -3.45
C ILE A 296 15.87 -0.83 -3.47
N ALA A 297 15.99 0.22 -2.68
CA ALA A 297 15.15 1.40 -2.77
C ALA A 297 15.67 2.31 -3.89
N TYR A 298 14.98 2.34 -5.03
CA TYR A 298 15.26 3.30 -6.09
C TYR A 298 14.78 4.68 -5.66
N ASN A 299 15.70 5.57 -5.27
CA ASN A 299 15.33 6.92 -4.86
C ASN A 299 14.51 7.61 -5.96
N MET A 300 13.57 8.43 -5.52
CA MET A 300 12.59 9.06 -6.39
C MET A 300 13.04 10.45 -6.81
N SER A 301 12.90 10.78 -8.08
CA SER A 301 13.12 12.10 -8.65
C SER A 301 11.78 12.70 -9.08
N GLN A 302 11.46 13.89 -8.60
CA GLN A 302 10.23 14.59 -8.97
C GLN A 302 10.33 15.12 -10.40
N ALA A 303 9.31 14.83 -11.20
CA ALA A 303 9.23 15.29 -12.58
C ALA A 303 7.86 15.90 -12.89
N ALA A 304 7.87 16.79 -13.87
CA ALA A 304 6.68 17.37 -14.46
C ALA A 304 6.61 17.03 -15.93
N LEU A 305 5.40 17.00 -16.48
CA LEU A 305 5.14 16.68 -17.88
C LEU A 305 3.88 17.38 -18.38
N SER A 306 3.67 17.33 -19.69
CA SER A 306 2.46 17.80 -20.36
C SER A 306 1.82 16.67 -21.16
N ALA A 307 0.50 16.55 -21.08
CA ALA A 307 -0.26 15.52 -21.79
C ALA A 307 -1.52 16.12 -22.41
N GLY A 308 -1.95 15.59 -23.56
CA GLY A 308 -3.27 15.89 -24.11
C GLY A 308 -4.34 15.29 -23.21
N SER A 309 -5.43 16.03 -22.98
CA SER A 309 -6.47 15.58 -22.04
C SER A 309 -7.47 14.63 -22.70
N SER A 310 -7.68 14.71 -24.02
CA SER A 310 -8.64 13.87 -24.75
C SER A 310 -7.94 12.73 -25.53
N PRO A 311 -8.68 11.67 -25.90
CA PRO A 311 -8.17 10.59 -26.75
C PRO A 311 -7.50 11.05 -28.05
N GLU A 312 -8.03 12.11 -28.67
CA GLU A 312 -7.55 12.67 -29.95
C GLU A 312 -6.27 13.48 -29.80
N SER A 313 -6.04 14.06 -28.61
CA SER A 313 -4.91 14.95 -28.33
C SER A 313 -3.79 14.26 -27.56
N PHE A 314 -4.09 13.16 -26.86
CA PHE A 314 -3.09 12.40 -26.11
C PHE A 314 -2.11 11.69 -27.07
N SER A 315 -0.83 11.80 -26.74
CA SER A 315 0.26 11.18 -27.51
C SER A 315 1.37 10.79 -26.56
N ILE A 316 1.81 9.53 -26.59
CA ILE A 316 2.91 9.06 -25.75
C ILE A 316 4.21 9.80 -26.09
N PRO A 317 4.60 9.97 -27.38
CA PRO A 317 5.79 10.74 -27.75
C PRO A 317 5.78 12.17 -27.22
N SER A 318 4.67 12.91 -27.38
CA SER A 318 4.57 14.27 -26.84
C SER A 318 4.75 14.27 -25.31
N THR A 319 4.11 13.31 -24.64
CA THR A 319 4.12 13.19 -23.18
C THR A 319 5.51 12.88 -22.65
N LEU A 320 6.16 11.83 -23.16
CA LEU A 320 7.52 11.43 -22.77
C LEU A 320 8.57 12.51 -23.06
N LYS A 321 8.46 13.19 -24.21
CA LYS A 321 9.39 14.27 -24.58
C LYS A 321 9.20 15.56 -23.77
N SER A 322 8.07 15.70 -23.08
CA SER A 322 7.78 16.87 -22.24
C SER A 322 8.27 16.73 -20.78
N ILE A 323 8.78 15.56 -20.41
CA ILE A 323 9.26 15.28 -19.06
C ILE A 323 10.40 16.24 -18.73
N HIS A 324 10.30 16.91 -17.59
CA HIS A 324 11.36 17.74 -17.04
C HIS A 324 11.47 17.54 -15.53
N PHE A 325 12.69 17.32 -15.06
CA PHE A 325 13.00 17.14 -13.64
C PHE A 325 12.82 18.45 -12.86
N LYS A 326 12.52 18.31 -11.57
CA LYS A 326 12.39 19.45 -10.64
C LYS A 326 13.64 19.68 -9.78
N GLY A 327 14.64 18.79 -9.83
CA GLY A 327 15.80 18.87 -8.94
C GLY A 327 15.50 18.42 -7.50
N GLU A 328 14.32 17.84 -7.27
CA GLU A 328 13.86 17.39 -5.95
C GLU A 328 13.84 15.87 -5.87
N THR A 329 14.38 15.34 -4.78
CA THR A 329 14.40 13.90 -4.50
C THR A 329 13.54 13.53 -3.31
N ARG A 330 12.90 12.36 -3.34
CA ARG A 330 12.07 11.81 -2.24
C ARG A 330 12.45 10.35 -1.95
N TRP A 331 11.84 9.79 -0.91
CA TRP A 331 12.00 8.37 -0.57
C TRP A 331 11.62 7.49 -1.77
N GLY A 332 12.47 6.50 -2.03
CA GLY A 332 12.35 5.62 -3.18
C GLY A 332 11.28 4.55 -3.03
N LYS A 333 10.99 3.84 -4.12
CA LYS A 333 10.21 2.59 -4.08
C LYS A 333 11.13 1.39 -4.22
N LEU A 334 10.61 0.24 -3.82
CA LEU A 334 11.39 -0.96 -3.62
C LEU A 334 11.42 -1.84 -4.86
N VAL A 335 12.61 -2.35 -5.16
CA VAL A 335 12.84 -3.53 -5.99
C VAL A 335 13.41 -4.61 -5.08
N VAL A 336 12.81 -5.81 -5.09
CA VAL A 336 13.18 -6.89 -4.16
C VAL A 336 13.56 -8.16 -4.90
N LYS A 337 14.41 -8.97 -4.27
CA LYS A 337 14.59 -10.40 -4.58
C LYS A 337 13.56 -11.20 -3.76
N PRO A 338 12.53 -11.79 -4.38
CA PRO A 338 11.40 -12.36 -3.62
C PRO A 338 11.79 -13.49 -2.67
N SER A 339 12.82 -14.28 -3.03
CA SER A 339 13.32 -15.37 -2.19
C SER A 339 14.03 -14.91 -0.91
N LEU A 340 14.34 -13.62 -0.78
CA LEU A 340 15.08 -13.02 0.34
C LEU A 340 14.23 -12.11 1.23
N VAL A 341 12.94 -11.97 0.92
CA VAL A 341 12.03 -11.04 1.60
C VAL A 341 10.68 -11.70 1.85
N ASP A 342 10.14 -11.54 3.05
CA ASP A 342 8.85 -12.08 3.47
C ASP A 342 7.74 -11.03 3.47
N SER A 343 8.07 -9.75 3.65
CA SER A 343 7.12 -8.64 3.66
C SER A 343 7.67 -7.36 3.03
N VAL A 344 6.79 -6.52 2.50
CA VAL A 344 7.15 -5.24 1.87
C VAL A 344 6.18 -4.13 2.25
N TRP A 345 6.72 -2.92 2.38
CA TRP A 345 5.98 -1.69 2.60
C TRP A 345 6.46 -0.58 1.65
N ILE A 346 5.80 0.58 1.70
CA ILE A 346 5.89 1.68 0.71
C ILE A 346 7.33 2.08 0.40
N HIS A 347 8.18 2.19 1.43
CA HIS A 347 9.57 2.64 1.32
C HIS A 347 10.58 1.72 2.03
N GLU A 348 10.10 0.66 2.69
CA GLU A 348 10.93 -0.23 3.49
C GLU A 348 10.39 -1.66 3.50
N SER A 349 11.27 -2.63 3.69
CA SER A 349 10.91 -4.02 3.94
C SER A 349 11.39 -4.44 5.32
N TYR A 350 10.49 -5.02 6.11
CA TYR A 350 10.79 -5.48 7.47
C TYR A 350 11.03 -7.00 7.55
N GLY A 351 10.52 -7.76 6.58
CA GLY A 351 10.72 -9.20 6.46
C GLY A 351 11.99 -9.59 5.71
N ILE A 352 13.11 -8.89 5.91
CA ILE A 352 14.37 -9.21 5.21
C ILE A 352 15.06 -10.40 5.89
N LYS A 353 15.47 -11.40 5.10
CA LYS A 353 16.18 -12.57 5.62
C LYS A 353 17.52 -12.20 6.27
N LYS A 354 17.85 -12.92 7.33
CA LYS A 354 19.12 -12.77 8.06
C LYS A 354 20.32 -12.85 7.09
N GLY A 355 21.22 -11.87 7.21
CA GLY A 355 22.42 -11.76 6.36
C GLY A 355 22.25 -10.84 5.15
N TYR A 356 21.03 -10.39 4.86
CA TYR A 356 20.74 -9.43 3.81
C TYR A 356 20.19 -8.12 4.38
N THR A 357 20.22 -7.06 3.57
CA THR A 357 19.76 -5.72 3.96
C THR A 357 19.07 -4.99 2.81
N GLN A 358 18.49 -3.83 3.12
CA GLN A 358 17.99 -2.86 2.14
C GLN A 358 19.06 -1.82 1.85
N TYR A 359 19.32 -1.54 0.56
CA TYR A 359 20.19 -0.45 0.11
C TYR A 359 19.39 0.60 -0.65
N SER A 360 19.84 1.84 -0.61
CA SER A 360 19.30 2.93 -1.44
C SER A 360 20.15 3.08 -2.69
N LEU A 361 19.51 3.07 -3.87
CA LEU A 361 20.16 3.41 -5.13
C LEU A 361 20.17 4.95 -5.29
N PRO A 362 21.35 5.58 -5.39
CA PRO A 362 21.43 7.02 -5.56
C PRO A 362 20.84 7.48 -6.90
N VAL A 363 20.17 8.64 -6.89
CA VAL A 363 19.51 9.19 -8.09
C VAL A 363 20.46 9.53 -9.24
N TYR A 364 21.77 9.70 -8.99
CA TYR A 364 22.71 9.93 -10.08
C TYR A 364 23.03 8.66 -10.88
N ASN A 365 22.79 7.46 -10.32
CA ASN A 365 22.87 6.19 -11.04
C ASN A 365 21.61 5.96 -11.86
N ASN A 366 20.47 5.87 -11.18
CA ASN A 366 19.13 5.81 -11.76
C ASN A 366 18.10 6.15 -10.67
N SER A 367 16.85 6.43 -11.06
CA SER A 367 15.80 6.84 -10.13
C SER A 367 14.43 6.44 -10.65
N ILE A 368 13.48 6.29 -9.73
CA ILE A 368 12.07 6.37 -10.09
C ILE A 368 11.75 7.80 -10.49
N ILE A 369 11.14 7.97 -11.65
CA ILE A 369 10.65 9.25 -12.14
C ILE A 369 9.20 9.35 -11.70
N HIS A 370 8.96 10.14 -10.67
CA HIS A 370 7.62 10.37 -10.15
C HIS A 370 6.97 11.51 -10.93
N LEU A 371 6.01 11.12 -11.77
CA LEU A 371 5.29 11.99 -12.67
C LEU A 371 4.21 12.74 -11.89
N ARG A 372 4.58 13.65 -10.99
CA ARG A 372 3.64 14.30 -10.07
C ARG A 372 2.90 15.49 -10.68
N TYR A 373 3.60 16.28 -11.49
CA TYR A 373 3.12 17.60 -11.90
C TYR A 373 2.71 17.60 -13.37
N TRP A 374 1.42 17.77 -13.63
CA TRP A 374 0.83 17.63 -14.96
C TRP A 374 0.33 18.96 -15.46
N LYS A 375 0.55 19.23 -16.74
CA LYS A 375 -0.12 20.31 -17.45
C LYS A 375 -0.89 19.75 -18.63
N GLU A 376 -2.17 20.07 -18.69
CA GLU A 376 -2.96 19.78 -19.88
C GLU A 376 -2.49 20.67 -21.02
N ASN A 377 -2.21 20.07 -22.18
CA ASN A 377 -1.79 20.83 -23.33
C ASN A 377 -2.31 20.21 -24.62
N ASN A 378 -3.39 20.80 -25.13
CA ASN A 378 -4.07 20.34 -26.34
C ASN A 378 -3.39 20.79 -27.65
N GLY A 379 -2.22 21.45 -27.57
CA GLY A 379 -1.51 22.01 -28.73
C GLY A 379 -0.06 21.54 -28.93
N LEU A 380 0.49 20.71 -28.03
CA LEU A 380 1.88 20.24 -28.13
C LEU A 380 2.04 19.15 -29.20
N LYS A 381 2.72 19.49 -30.30
CA LYS A 381 3.11 18.51 -31.32
C LYS A 381 4.45 17.86 -30.95
N ALA A 382 4.51 16.53 -30.90
CA ALA A 382 5.72 15.76 -30.58
C ALA A 382 6.96 16.13 -31.43
N LYS A 383 6.74 16.61 -32.66
CA LYS A 383 7.82 17.01 -33.59
C LYS A 383 8.60 18.24 -33.15
N THR A 384 8.06 19.09 -32.27
CA THR A 384 8.73 20.31 -31.80
C THR A 384 9.47 20.11 -30.48
N LEU A 385 9.28 18.96 -29.82
CA LEU A 385 9.93 18.66 -28.54
C LEU A 385 11.22 17.89 -28.76
N THR A 386 12.27 18.30 -28.04
CA THR A 386 13.53 17.57 -27.95
C THR A 386 13.41 16.46 -26.91
N ILE A 387 14.17 15.38 -27.07
CA ILE A 387 14.21 14.32 -26.07
C ILE A 387 14.87 14.88 -24.80
N PRO A 388 14.21 14.77 -23.63
CA PRO A 388 14.78 15.26 -22.39
C PRO A 388 16.01 14.44 -22.03
N LYS A 389 16.96 15.06 -21.34
CA LYS A 389 18.13 14.36 -20.80
C LYS A 389 17.85 13.91 -19.37
N TYR A 390 18.51 12.84 -18.94
CA TYR A 390 18.45 12.44 -17.54
C TYR A 390 19.26 13.41 -16.67
N ASP A 391 18.56 14.25 -15.90
CA ASP A 391 19.17 15.23 -15.00
C ASP A 391 18.30 15.44 -13.74
N PRO A 392 18.21 14.43 -12.85
CA PRO A 392 17.32 14.45 -11.70
C PRO A 392 17.67 15.53 -10.68
N LEU A 393 18.92 16.01 -10.67
CA LEU A 393 19.44 17.02 -9.75
C LEU A 393 19.63 18.41 -10.41
N LEU A 394 19.23 18.57 -11.67
CA LEU A 394 19.38 19.82 -12.44
C LEU A 394 20.81 20.38 -12.46
N LEU A 395 21.80 19.49 -12.47
CA LEU A 395 23.22 19.87 -12.45
C LEU A 395 23.72 20.29 -13.84
N LYS A 396 22.87 20.25 -14.88
CA LYS A 396 23.21 20.51 -16.29
C LYS A 396 24.33 19.60 -16.83
N ASN A 397 24.62 18.51 -16.10
CA ASN A 397 25.58 17.48 -16.48
C ASN A 397 24.90 16.26 -17.13
N GLY A 398 23.58 16.28 -17.30
CA GLY A 398 22.88 15.25 -18.07
C GLY A 398 23.39 15.23 -19.50
N THR A 399 24.17 14.22 -19.87
CA THR A 399 24.68 14.04 -21.23
C THR A 399 23.81 13.08 -22.04
N GLU A 400 23.17 12.12 -21.36
CA GLU A 400 22.39 11.06 -21.98
C GLU A 400 20.91 11.41 -22.09
N GLU A 401 20.32 11.00 -23.22
CA GLU A 401 18.87 11.02 -23.42
C GLU A 401 18.17 10.20 -22.34
N LEU A 402 17.06 10.72 -21.81
CA LEU A 402 16.23 10.05 -20.82
C LEU A 402 15.64 8.76 -21.40
N ILE A 403 15.11 8.85 -22.63
CA ILE A 403 14.50 7.74 -23.36
C ILE A 403 14.96 7.83 -24.81
N PRO A 404 15.59 6.78 -25.37
CA PRO A 404 15.99 6.76 -26.78
C PRO A 404 14.81 6.95 -27.74
N GLN A 405 15.01 7.67 -28.85
CA GLN A 405 13.95 7.89 -29.86
C GLN A 405 13.33 6.57 -30.37
N LYS A 406 14.17 5.53 -30.57
CA LYS A 406 13.72 4.21 -31.01
C LYS A 406 12.67 3.61 -30.06
N ASP A 407 12.88 3.78 -28.77
CA ASP A 407 12.00 3.23 -27.73
C ASP A 407 10.68 4.02 -27.72
N ILE A 408 10.74 5.36 -27.80
CA ILE A 408 9.55 6.22 -27.93
C ILE A 408 8.69 5.79 -29.14
N ASP A 409 9.32 5.57 -30.30
CA ASP A 409 8.61 5.18 -31.52
C ASP A 409 7.97 3.78 -31.40
N GLN A 410 8.62 2.86 -30.69
CA GLN A 410 8.08 1.52 -30.47
C GLN A 410 6.90 1.56 -29.51
N ILE A 411 7.02 2.29 -28.40
CA ILE A 411 5.95 2.46 -27.41
C ILE A 411 4.71 3.08 -28.08
N GLU A 412 4.88 4.12 -28.91
CA GLU A 412 3.76 4.73 -29.63
C GLU A 412 3.09 3.76 -30.60
N ARG A 413 3.87 2.99 -31.36
CA ARG A 413 3.30 1.99 -32.28
C ARG A 413 2.48 0.94 -31.52
N THR A 414 2.95 0.47 -30.37
CA THR A 414 2.22 -0.53 -29.58
C THR A 414 0.96 0.08 -28.96
N PHE A 415 1.07 1.28 -28.42
CA PHE A 415 -0.06 2.02 -27.86
C PHE A 415 -1.15 2.26 -28.91
N ALA A 416 -0.81 2.86 -30.05
CA ALA A 416 -1.77 3.13 -31.13
C ALA A 416 -2.46 1.86 -31.62
N THR A 417 -1.71 0.76 -31.77
CA THR A 417 -2.28 -0.55 -32.13
C THR A 417 -3.30 -1.03 -31.09
N ARG A 418 -2.98 -0.93 -29.79
CA ARG A 418 -3.89 -1.35 -28.72
C ARG A 418 -5.14 -0.49 -28.65
N MET A 419 -4.99 0.83 -28.70
CA MET A 419 -6.13 1.75 -28.67
C MET A 419 -7.04 1.52 -29.87
N GLN A 420 -6.49 1.22 -31.05
CA GLN A 420 -7.28 0.89 -32.23
C GLN A 420 -8.13 -0.39 -32.07
N MET A 421 -7.65 -1.40 -31.32
CA MET A 421 -8.42 -2.63 -31.05
C MET A 421 -9.68 -2.39 -30.19
N ARG A 422 -9.70 -1.31 -29.42
CA ARG A 422 -10.83 -0.89 -28.57
C ARG A 422 -11.14 0.58 -28.77
N LEU A 423 -11.21 1.00 -30.04
CA LEU A 423 -11.33 2.42 -30.40
C LEU A 423 -12.54 3.08 -29.74
N ALA A 424 -13.70 2.41 -29.72
CA ALA A 424 -14.91 2.95 -29.09
C ALA A 424 -14.72 3.17 -27.58
N THR A 425 -14.14 2.20 -26.85
CA THR A 425 -13.82 2.32 -25.42
C THR A 425 -12.81 3.46 -25.18
N TYR A 426 -11.77 3.56 -26.01
CA TYR A 426 -10.77 4.61 -25.90
C TYR A 426 -11.35 6.01 -26.17
N GLN A 427 -12.20 6.16 -27.19
CA GLN A 427 -12.87 7.42 -27.52
C GLN A 427 -13.87 7.87 -26.45
N ASN A 428 -14.42 6.95 -25.65
CA ASN A 428 -15.31 7.28 -24.55
C ASN A 428 -14.59 7.85 -23.32
N MET A 429 -13.26 7.84 -23.29
CA MET A 429 -12.50 8.35 -22.15
C MET A 429 -12.75 9.84 -21.95
N SER A 430 -13.09 10.21 -20.72
CA SER A 430 -13.31 11.60 -20.36
C SER A 430 -12.02 12.41 -20.49
N SER A 431 -12.13 13.60 -21.08
CA SER A 431 -11.08 14.61 -21.07
C SER A 431 -10.99 15.36 -19.75
N THR A 432 -12.05 15.32 -18.93
CA THR A 432 -12.12 16.01 -17.64
C THR A 432 -12.22 14.99 -16.51
N PRO A 433 -11.24 14.94 -15.60
CA PRO A 433 -11.28 14.04 -14.44
C PRO A 433 -12.32 14.52 -13.42
N LEU A 434 -13.13 13.60 -12.88
CA LEU A 434 -14.14 13.87 -11.86
C LEU A 434 -13.61 13.59 -10.44
N TYR A 435 -13.05 12.41 -10.21
CA TYR A 435 -12.54 11.96 -8.91
C TYR A 435 -11.21 12.58 -8.51
N TYR A 436 -10.26 12.72 -9.44
CA TYR A 436 -8.88 13.11 -9.13
C TYR A 436 -8.77 14.48 -8.45
N PRO A 437 -9.44 15.56 -8.92
CA PRO A 437 -9.38 16.85 -8.23
C PRO A 437 -9.93 16.79 -6.80
N LEU A 438 -10.95 15.96 -6.57
CA LEU A 438 -11.56 15.77 -5.25
C LEU A 438 -10.63 14.99 -4.32
N ILE A 439 -10.01 13.93 -4.83
CA ILE A 439 -9.02 13.13 -4.11
C ILE A 439 -7.79 13.98 -3.80
N GLU A 440 -7.27 14.74 -4.76
CA GLU A 440 -6.13 15.63 -4.54
C GLU A 440 -6.42 16.67 -3.46
N LYS A 441 -7.60 17.32 -3.53
CA LYS A 441 -8.04 18.27 -2.50
C LYS A 441 -8.15 17.61 -1.13
N CYS A 442 -8.75 16.43 -1.06
CA CYS A 442 -8.86 15.68 0.19
C CYS A 442 -7.49 15.29 0.73
N TYR A 443 -6.59 14.79 -0.11
CA TYR A 443 -5.26 14.34 0.29
C TYR A 443 -4.44 15.52 0.78
N ASN A 444 -4.53 16.67 0.12
CA ASN A 444 -3.88 17.88 0.62
C ASN A 444 -4.39 18.30 2.01
N ARG A 445 -5.69 18.15 2.25
CA ARG A 445 -6.32 18.38 3.57
C ARG A 445 -5.79 17.43 4.65
N ILE A 446 -5.82 16.11 4.41
CA ILE A 446 -5.47 15.09 5.42
C ILE A 446 -3.95 14.87 5.59
N PHE A 447 -3.14 15.12 4.54
CA PHE A 447 -1.70 14.88 4.59
C PHE A 447 -0.89 16.12 4.94
N TYR A 448 -1.20 17.28 4.35
CA TYR A 448 -0.33 18.46 4.39
C TYR A 448 -0.88 19.60 5.27
N ASN A 449 -2.19 19.80 5.30
CA ASN A 449 -2.80 20.90 6.07
C ASN A 449 -3.09 20.53 7.53
N GLY A 450 -3.06 19.24 7.86
CA GLY A 450 -3.07 18.78 9.23
C GLY A 450 -4.43 18.65 9.89
N GLU A 451 -5.50 18.70 9.12
CA GLU A 451 -6.79 18.22 9.60
C GLU A 451 -6.65 16.70 9.81
N HIS A 452 -6.96 16.20 11.01
CA HIS A 452 -6.84 14.79 11.42
C HIS A 452 -5.41 14.25 11.71
N HIS A 453 -4.56 15.00 12.43
CA HIS A 453 -3.24 14.51 12.92
C HIS A 453 -3.27 13.22 13.75
N GLY A 454 -4.45 12.79 14.21
CA GLY A 454 -4.64 11.60 15.05
C GLY A 454 -5.38 10.43 14.40
N THR A 455 -5.61 10.43 13.08
CA THR A 455 -6.28 9.32 12.38
C THR A 455 -5.40 8.70 11.30
N CYS A 456 -5.66 7.44 10.98
CA CYS A 456 -4.98 6.78 9.90
C CYS A 456 -5.38 7.38 8.55
N LYS A 457 -4.39 7.63 7.69
CA LYS A 457 -4.61 8.36 6.44
C LYS A 457 -5.06 7.39 5.35
N GLY A 458 -6.23 7.64 4.79
CA GLY A 458 -6.84 6.84 3.74
C GLY A 458 -7.96 7.59 3.02
N PRO A 459 -8.40 7.13 1.84
CA PRO A 459 -9.52 7.71 1.11
C PRO A 459 -10.86 7.55 1.83
N GLU A 460 -10.96 6.69 2.84
CA GLU A 460 -12.14 6.56 3.71
C GLU A 460 -12.45 7.86 4.47
N LEU A 461 -11.47 8.76 4.61
CA LEU A 461 -11.64 10.11 5.18
C LEU A 461 -12.07 11.16 4.14
N CYS A 462 -12.30 10.75 2.88
CA CYS A 462 -12.70 11.64 1.81
C CYS A 462 -14.20 11.51 1.53
N ASP A 463 -14.93 12.60 1.71
CA ASP A 463 -16.34 12.69 1.33
C ASP A 463 -16.46 12.88 -0.19
N ILE A 464 -16.37 11.78 -0.94
CA ILE A 464 -16.52 11.78 -2.38
C ILE A 464 -17.98 11.41 -2.73
N PRO A 465 -18.72 12.28 -3.44
CA PRO A 465 -20.11 12.00 -3.79
C PRO A 465 -20.21 10.88 -4.84
N SER A 466 -21.37 10.22 -4.89
CA SER A 466 -21.75 9.40 -6.05
C SER A 466 -21.90 10.26 -7.31
N PHE A 467 -21.62 9.66 -8.47
CA PHE A 467 -21.80 10.30 -9.77
C PHE A 467 -22.72 9.46 -10.65
N PRO A 468 -24.05 9.71 -10.61
CA PRO A 468 -25.00 9.01 -11.46
C PRO A 468 -24.65 9.15 -12.94
N GLY A 469 -24.69 8.04 -13.67
CA GLY A 469 -24.32 7.93 -15.09
C GLY A 469 -22.85 7.60 -15.33
N VAL A 470 -21.97 7.71 -14.33
CA VAL A 470 -20.57 7.31 -14.47
C VAL A 470 -20.45 5.80 -14.31
N ARG A 471 -20.00 5.13 -15.38
CA ARG A 471 -19.73 3.68 -15.35
C ARG A 471 -18.44 3.39 -14.62
N CYS A 472 -18.52 2.58 -13.58
CA CYS A 472 -17.36 2.14 -12.82
C CYS A 472 -17.40 0.64 -12.54
N VAL A 473 -16.21 0.04 -12.44
CA VAL A 473 -16.01 -1.28 -11.87
C VAL A 473 -15.61 -1.10 -10.41
N ASN A 474 -16.41 -1.65 -9.50
CA ASN A 474 -16.17 -1.62 -8.06
C ASN A 474 -15.92 -3.04 -7.53
N VAL A 475 -15.13 -3.16 -6.47
CA VAL A 475 -14.97 -4.44 -5.76
C VAL A 475 -16.04 -4.58 -4.70
N ILE A 476 -16.75 -5.70 -4.75
CA ILE A 476 -17.61 -6.19 -3.67
C ILE A 476 -16.96 -7.37 -2.98
N ASN A 477 -17.29 -7.58 -1.72
CA ASN A 477 -16.72 -8.66 -0.91
C ASN A 477 -17.70 -9.18 0.14
N THR A 478 -17.46 -10.40 0.58
CA THR A 478 -18.16 -11.05 1.68
C THR A 478 -17.16 -11.59 2.70
N PHE A 479 -17.47 -11.41 3.98
CA PHE A 479 -16.68 -11.90 5.09
C PHE A 479 -17.54 -12.80 5.97
N GLU A 480 -16.96 -13.90 6.45
CA GLU A 480 -17.50 -14.72 7.53
C GLU A 480 -16.82 -14.36 8.84
N THR A 481 -17.47 -14.61 9.98
CA THR A 481 -16.91 -14.38 11.31
C THR A 481 -17.05 -15.60 12.19
N LEU A 482 -15.95 -16.02 12.79
CA LEU A 482 -15.92 -17.04 13.82
C LEU A 482 -15.66 -16.37 15.17
N PRO A 483 -16.65 -16.33 16.08
CA PRO A 483 -16.45 -15.82 17.44
C PRO A 483 -15.69 -16.83 18.31
N ASN A 484 -15.13 -16.34 19.42
CA ASN A 484 -14.58 -17.14 20.51
C ASN A 484 -13.46 -18.12 20.11
N TYR A 485 -12.56 -17.70 19.23
CA TYR A 485 -11.30 -18.41 18.99
C TYR A 485 -10.26 -17.87 19.98
N ASN A 486 -10.02 -18.53 21.12
CA ASN A 486 -9.09 -18.03 22.14
C ASN A 486 -9.31 -16.56 22.55
N ASN A 487 -10.58 -16.11 22.66
CA ASN A 487 -10.99 -14.71 22.90
C ASN A 487 -10.71 -13.72 21.74
N ILE A 488 -10.58 -14.25 20.52
CA ILE A 488 -10.43 -13.50 19.27
C ILE A 488 -11.67 -13.80 18.42
N TYR A 489 -12.26 -12.81 17.75
CA TYR A 489 -13.07 -13.13 16.57
C TYR A 489 -12.24 -13.05 15.32
N VAL A 490 -12.40 -14.09 14.50
CA VAL A 490 -11.67 -14.26 13.27
C VAL A 490 -12.60 -13.98 12.13
N HIS A 491 -12.24 -13.00 11.31
CA HIS A 491 -12.93 -12.65 10.10
C HIS A 491 -12.19 -13.24 8.91
N HIS A 492 -12.89 -13.87 7.98
CA HIS A 492 -12.27 -14.48 6.80
C HIS A 492 -12.93 -13.95 5.53
N LEU A 493 -12.10 -13.46 4.61
CA LEU A 493 -12.54 -13.02 3.29
C LEU A 493 -12.97 -14.23 2.45
N LEU A 494 -14.28 -14.43 2.31
CA LEU A 494 -14.84 -15.59 1.60
C LEU A 494 -14.79 -15.43 0.07
N SER A 495 -15.28 -14.28 -0.40
CA SER A 495 -15.30 -13.97 -1.83
C SER A 495 -15.15 -12.48 -2.08
N TYR A 496 -14.61 -12.17 -3.24
CA TYR A 496 -14.51 -10.81 -3.74
C TYR A 496 -14.57 -10.83 -5.27
N THR A 497 -15.35 -9.92 -5.84
CA THR A 497 -15.58 -9.87 -7.28
C THR A 497 -15.68 -8.42 -7.75
N PHE A 498 -15.51 -8.24 -9.05
CA PHE A 498 -15.78 -6.97 -9.72
C PHE A 498 -17.27 -6.88 -10.06
N GLU A 499 -17.89 -5.76 -9.70
CA GLU A 499 -19.26 -5.42 -10.04
C GLU A 499 -19.29 -4.10 -10.83
N GLN A 500 -20.06 -4.07 -11.91
CA GLN A 500 -20.29 -2.84 -12.66
C GLN A 500 -21.35 -1.98 -11.97
N SER A 501 -21.08 -0.69 -11.84
CA SER A 501 -21.99 0.32 -11.31
C SER A 501 -22.17 1.44 -12.33
N TYR A 502 -23.36 2.04 -12.33
CA TYR A 502 -23.69 3.26 -13.07
C TYR A 502 -23.83 4.47 -12.15
N ASP A 503 -23.49 4.33 -10.88
CA ASP A 503 -23.55 5.38 -9.85
C ASP A 503 -22.14 5.87 -9.44
N GLY A 504 -21.15 5.63 -10.31
CA GLY A 504 -19.77 6.01 -10.07
C GLY A 504 -18.94 4.99 -9.29
N CYS A 505 -17.70 5.40 -9.02
CA CYS A 505 -16.69 4.64 -8.31
C CYS A 505 -16.77 4.88 -6.81
N ARG A 506 -16.58 3.81 -6.05
CA ARG A 506 -16.68 3.81 -4.58
C ARG A 506 -15.39 3.31 -3.95
N VAL A 507 -15.17 3.75 -2.71
CA VAL A 507 -14.12 3.22 -1.83
C VAL A 507 -14.71 2.01 -1.13
#